data_AF-W7NMU1-F1
#
_entry.id   AF-W7NMU1-F1
#
_cell.length_a   1.000
_cell.length_b   1.000
_cell.length_c   1.000
_cell.angle_alpha   90.00
_cell.angle_beta   90.00
_cell.angle_gamma   90.00
#
_symmetry.space_group_name_H-M   'P 1'
#
loop_
_entity.id
_entity.type
_entity.pdbx_description
1 polymer ?
#
loop_
_entity_poly.entity_id
_entity_poly.type
_entity_poly.pdbx_seq_one_letter_code
_entity_poly.pdbx_strand_id
1 'polypeptide(L)'
;MSLSTSHHIREQFEHCLAVIRHASVEILLLLNVHASEGKDPRWFLEQLDSARLALGGWGAVAKKLNLNDAEMSEFTLQLRLLQQRVPQYESGQDVSENQLIAAMRFVTALEHLRLQQPLLTYSTDLAPGSELQQQQAHKQVRAIELMIKGLIQQAWPDQVRLNNHLKTLFNADRVRRWLKLGEINDVLSGMMFSELAQMLVDKKEFSRYYASLFSDPSMLTLLVEPRKTLQTFLDDIRQIRNSITVQKTLSSAQIQLLDNYYAQIARPVQRAFEEGRTRVNPAGFMAVDASELHTFWEKAQKMDRVTGGDLFEVRDTIEKPTQRAPRTPEQREQLISGALWGAVGVMVIAIVAGGFWLVTSSKTQPATASAAEAAPPQEMRETPSSRETLTRMGVTWDENNFRSAINRNDTRVTQLFLQGGMDWKLSWTEEAMSAGYDDVLELMLRYRQNMVEEKPCRRFINTLSHAMSNGESLTSVRKEYLKAFCTVPAVVKRQQHDLDMATRRAKSQPDATTKKWQSIQSAIYEVIR
;
A
#
# COMPACT_ATOMS: atom_id res chain seq x y z
N MET A 1 -18.43 26.94 -29.00
CA MET A 1 -18.12 25.70 -28.24
C MET A 1 -17.29 25.94 -26.97
N SER A 2 -16.42 26.96 -26.89
CA SER A 2 -15.58 27.25 -25.69
C SER A 2 -16.33 27.78 -24.45
N LEU A 3 -17.42 28.54 -24.63
CA LEU A 3 -18.22 29.08 -23.52
C LEU A 3 -18.89 27.97 -22.69
N SER A 4 -19.31 26.88 -23.33
CA SER A 4 -19.97 25.74 -22.67
C SER A 4 -18.98 24.90 -21.85
N THR A 5 -17.75 24.70 -22.35
CA THR A 5 -16.70 23.99 -21.61
C THR A 5 -16.18 24.81 -20.43
N SER A 6 -16.03 26.12 -20.59
CA SER A 6 -15.62 27.02 -19.50
C SER A 6 -16.66 27.06 -18.37
N HIS A 7 -17.95 27.09 -18.73
CA HIS A 7 -19.03 27.03 -17.75
C HIS A 7 -19.03 25.72 -16.96
N HIS A 8 -18.84 24.59 -17.65
CA HIS A 8 -18.82 23.27 -17.02
C HIS A 8 -17.63 23.09 -16.05
N ILE A 9 -16.43 23.53 -16.44
CA ILE A 9 -15.24 23.50 -15.59
C ILE A 9 -15.47 24.33 -14.31
N ARG A 10 -16.06 25.52 -14.46
CA ARG A 10 -16.36 26.39 -13.31
C ARG A 10 -17.35 25.76 -12.36
N GLU A 11 -18.45 25.20 -12.88
CA GLU A 11 -19.48 24.54 -12.07
C GLU A 11 -18.92 23.35 -11.28
N GLN A 12 -18.14 22.47 -11.93
CA GLN A 12 -17.49 21.35 -11.27
C GLN A 12 -16.51 21.80 -10.19
N PHE A 13 -15.76 22.87 -10.45
CA PHE A 13 -14.81 23.42 -9.50
C PHE A 13 -15.48 24.03 -8.28
N GLU A 14 -16.56 24.81 -8.47
CA GLU A 14 -17.34 25.40 -7.38
C GLU A 14 -17.95 24.30 -6.49
N HIS A 15 -18.42 23.21 -7.10
CA HIS A 15 -18.92 22.05 -6.37
C HIS A 15 -17.82 21.35 -5.56
N CYS A 16 -16.62 21.18 -6.13
CA CYS A 16 -15.46 20.67 -5.39
C CYS A 16 -15.13 21.55 -4.18
N LEU A 17 -15.12 22.88 -4.35
CA LEU A 17 -14.86 23.80 -3.24
C LEU A 17 -15.94 23.71 -2.16
N ALA A 18 -17.20 23.51 -2.52
CA ALA A 18 -18.29 23.30 -1.56
C ALA A 18 -18.07 22.03 -0.73
N VAL A 19 -17.71 20.92 -1.37
CA VAL A 19 -17.35 19.66 -0.69
C VAL A 19 -16.18 19.88 0.28
N ILE A 20 -15.12 20.56 -0.17
CA ILE A 20 -13.93 20.83 0.63
C ILE A 20 -14.26 21.70 1.85
N ARG A 21 -15.10 22.73 1.68
CA ARG A 21 -15.60 23.57 2.77
C ARG A 21 -16.35 22.76 3.81
N HIS A 22 -17.29 21.92 3.37
CA HIS A 22 -18.07 21.08 4.28
C HIS A 22 -17.18 20.09 5.04
N ALA A 23 -16.30 19.38 4.32
CA ALA A 23 -15.38 18.43 4.91
C ALA A 23 -14.41 19.08 5.91
N SER A 24 -13.92 20.30 5.61
CA SER A 24 -13.00 21.01 6.50
C SER A 24 -13.58 21.27 7.89
N VAL A 25 -14.88 21.59 7.99
CA VAL A 25 -15.55 21.83 9.28
C VAL A 25 -15.61 20.55 10.11
N GLU A 26 -16.04 19.44 9.51
CA GLU A 26 -16.11 18.14 10.21
C GLU A 26 -14.72 17.65 10.66
N ILE A 27 -13.72 17.78 9.78
CA ILE A 27 -12.33 17.41 10.09
C ILE A 27 -11.81 18.25 11.26
N LEU A 28 -12.00 19.57 11.22
CA LEU A 28 -11.56 20.46 12.29
C LEU A 28 -12.27 20.15 13.61
N LEU A 29 -13.56 19.82 13.57
CA LEU A 29 -14.33 19.43 14.75
C LEU A 29 -13.74 18.18 15.43
N LEU A 30 -13.37 17.14 14.66
CA LEU A 30 -12.67 15.95 15.20
C LEU A 30 -11.32 16.31 15.84
N LEU A 31 -10.66 17.34 15.31
CA LEU A 31 -9.41 17.84 15.85
C LEU A 31 -9.60 18.79 17.04
N ASN A 32 -10.83 19.00 17.52
CA ASN A 32 -11.21 19.94 18.58
C ASN A 32 -11.06 21.43 18.20
N VAL A 33 -11.06 21.75 16.91
CA VAL A 33 -11.08 23.12 16.39
C VAL A 33 -12.51 23.44 15.93
N HIS A 34 -13.14 24.40 16.60
CA HIS A 34 -14.52 24.78 16.30
C HIS A 34 -14.55 25.86 15.21
N ALA A 35 -15.17 25.56 14.07
CA ALA A 35 -15.44 26.51 13.01
C ALA A 35 -16.94 26.47 12.67
N SER A 36 -17.57 27.64 12.54
CA SER A 36 -18.98 27.73 12.15
C SER A 36 -19.20 27.48 10.66
N GLU A 37 -18.18 27.77 9.83
CA GLU A 37 -18.22 27.62 8.38
C GLU A 37 -16.82 27.31 7.83
N GLY A 38 -16.78 26.54 6.74
CA GLY A 38 -15.56 26.29 5.98
C GLY A 38 -15.30 27.40 4.98
N LYS A 39 -14.03 27.81 4.80
CA LYS A 39 -13.65 28.92 3.92
C LYS A 39 -12.81 28.45 2.72
N ASP A 40 -11.75 29.17 2.38
CA ASP A 40 -10.87 28.81 1.27
C ASP A 40 -9.84 27.72 1.70
N PRO A 41 -9.16 27.07 0.75
CA PRO A 41 -8.15 26.05 1.07
C PRO A 41 -7.01 26.58 1.94
N ARG A 42 -6.69 27.88 1.83
CA ARG A 42 -5.69 28.54 2.67
C ARG A 42 -6.12 28.54 4.14
N TRP A 43 -7.35 28.97 4.42
CA TRP A 43 -7.91 28.95 5.75
C TRP A 43 -7.91 27.53 6.33
N PHE A 44 -8.30 26.52 5.53
CA PHE A 44 -8.31 25.14 6.01
C PHE A 44 -6.90 24.68 6.43
N LEU A 45 -5.88 24.98 5.62
CA LEU A 45 -4.50 24.67 5.94
C LEU A 45 -4.04 25.37 7.24
N GLU A 46 -4.36 26.65 7.41
CA GLU A 46 -4.03 27.43 8.61
C GLU A 46 -4.70 26.87 9.88
N GLN A 47 -5.96 26.43 9.78
CA GLN A 47 -6.66 25.78 10.90
C GLN A 47 -6.08 24.40 11.22
N LEU A 48 -5.70 23.63 10.19
CA LEU A 48 -5.06 22.32 10.38
C LEU A 48 -3.69 22.45 11.05
N ASP A 49 -2.91 23.47 10.69
CA ASP A 49 -1.65 23.79 11.37
C ASP A 49 -1.85 24.25 12.81
N SER A 50 -2.93 24.99 13.08
CA SER A 50 -3.30 25.37 14.45
C SER A 50 -3.67 24.14 15.28
N ALA A 51 -4.46 23.21 14.72
CA ALA A 51 -4.78 21.93 15.35
C ALA A 51 -3.52 21.10 15.63
N ARG A 52 -2.57 21.05 14.68
CA ARG A 52 -1.29 20.36 14.85
C ARG A 52 -0.50 20.91 16.03
N LEU A 53 -0.42 22.24 16.17
CA LEU A 53 0.29 22.87 17.29
C LEU A 53 -0.39 22.54 18.62
N ALA A 54 -1.73 22.59 18.68
CA ALA A 54 -2.50 22.27 19.88
C ALA A 54 -2.38 20.79 20.30
N LEU A 55 -2.29 19.87 19.34
CA LEU A 55 -2.18 18.42 19.56
C LEU A 55 -0.74 17.93 19.74
N GLY A 56 0.26 18.81 19.63
CA GLY A 56 1.67 18.47 19.85
C GLY A 56 2.39 17.85 18.64
N GLY A 57 1.80 17.87 17.45
CA GLY A 57 2.46 17.44 16.21
C GLY A 57 1.57 16.67 15.23
N TRP A 58 2.12 16.37 14.05
CA TRP A 58 1.39 15.67 12.97
C TRP A 58 0.99 14.24 13.34
N GLY A 59 1.75 13.54 14.18
CA GLY A 59 1.40 12.18 14.62
C GLY A 59 0.09 12.13 15.41
N ALA A 60 -0.19 13.15 16.23
CA ALA A 60 -1.44 13.23 16.99
C ALA A 60 -2.64 13.57 16.08
N VAL A 61 -2.43 14.43 15.08
CA VAL A 61 -3.43 14.72 14.03
C VAL A 61 -3.74 13.45 13.23
N ALA A 62 -2.71 12.76 12.74
CA ALA A 62 -2.84 11.52 11.98
C ALA A 62 -3.61 10.45 12.76
N LYS A 63 -3.29 10.28 14.07
CA LYS A 63 -4.01 9.36 14.95
C LYS A 63 -5.51 9.69 15.04
N LYS A 64 -5.87 10.97 15.20
CA LYS A 64 -7.27 11.40 15.24
C LYS A 64 -8.00 11.22 13.91
N LEU A 65 -7.29 11.36 12.79
CA LEU A 65 -7.84 11.16 11.44
C LEU A 65 -7.74 9.71 10.94
N ASN A 66 -7.23 8.80 11.76
CA ASN A 66 -6.96 7.41 11.40
C ASN A 66 -6.07 7.24 10.15
N LEU A 67 -5.15 8.19 9.93
CA LEU A 67 -4.16 8.15 8.86
C LEU A 67 -2.81 7.66 9.40
N ASN A 68 -2.01 7.01 8.57
CA ASN A 68 -0.60 6.74 8.84
C ASN A 68 0.28 7.96 8.46
N ASP A 69 1.58 7.94 8.78
CA ASP A 69 2.49 9.07 8.52
C ASP A 69 2.60 9.43 7.03
N ALA A 70 2.60 8.43 6.14
CA ALA A 70 2.67 8.62 4.69
C ALA A 70 1.36 9.21 4.16
N GLU A 71 0.21 8.68 4.59
CA GLU A 71 -1.11 9.19 4.22
C GLU A 71 -1.34 10.63 4.72
N MET A 72 -0.92 10.94 5.95
CA MET A 72 -0.99 12.29 6.49
C MET A 72 -0.09 13.25 5.70
N SER A 73 1.11 12.79 5.31
CA SER A 73 2.03 13.58 4.49
C SER A 73 1.42 13.88 3.11
N GLU A 74 0.87 12.87 2.44
CA GLU A 74 0.21 13.03 1.14
C GLU A 74 -1.03 13.94 1.25
N PHE A 75 -1.86 13.75 2.27
CA PHE A 75 -3.03 14.61 2.52
C PHE A 75 -2.63 16.09 2.65
N THR A 76 -1.60 16.39 3.45
CA THR A 76 -1.12 17.78 3.59
C THR A 76 -0.46 18.32 2.33
N LEU A 77 0.23 17.48 1.55
CA LEU A 77 0.85 17.86 0.29
C LEU A 77 -0.21 18.25 -0.75
N GLN A 78 -1.28 17.46 -0.87
CA GLN A 78 -2.39 17.77 -1.76
C GLN A 78 -3.13 19.05 -1.35
N LEU A 79 -3.36 19.26 -0.04
CA LEU A 79 -3.95 20.50 0.45
C LEU A 79 -3.07 21.72 0.14
N ARG A 80 -1.74 21.61 0.29
CA ARG A 80 -0.82 22.68 -0.10
C ARG A 80 -0.84 22.94 -1.60
N LEU A 81 -0.86 21.90 -2.42
CA LEU A 81 -0.97 22.07 -3.87
C LEU A 81 -2.28 22.79 -4.24
N LEU A 82 -3.39 22.39 -3.63
CA LEU A 82 -4.67 23.07 -3.81
C LEU A 82 -4.59 24.55 -3.40
N GLN A 83 -4.02 24.85 -2.23
CA GLN A 83 -3.84 26.23 -1.77
C GLN A 83 -2.95 27.06 -2.72
N GLN A 84 -1.90 26.46 -3.29
CA GLN A 84 -1.05 27.13 -4.28
C GLN A 84 -1.78 27.41 -5.59
N ARG A 85 -2.66 26.51 -6.02
CA ARG A 85 -3.43 26.65 -7.27
C ARG A 85 -4.70 27.50 -7.08
N VAL A 86 -5.24 27.57 -5.87
CA VAL A 86 -6.44 28.30 -5.50
C VAL A 86 -6.15 29.18 -4.27
N PRO A 87 -5.32 30.24 -4.42
CA PRO A 87 -4.96 31.09 -3.29
C PRO A 87 -6.14 31.94 -2.79
N GLN A 88 -6.95 32.45 -3.73
CA GLN A 88 -8.19 33.18 -3.49
C GLN A 88 -9.14 32.88 -4.65
N TYR A 89 -10.40 32.59 -4.34
CA TYR A 89 -11.44 32.37 -5.35
C TYR A 89 -12.76 33.00 -4.90
N GLU A 90 -13.34 33.81 -5.79
CA GLU A 90 -14.70 34.33 -5.64
C GLU A 90 -15.60 33.68 -6.69
N SER A 91 -16.84 33.36 -6.31
CA SER A 91 -17.78 32.69 -7.21
C SER A 91 -17.97 33.48 -8.49
N GLY A 92 -18.00 32.77 -9.62
CA GLY A 92 -18.13 33.37 -10.94
C GLY A 92 -16.80 33.73 -11.63
N GLN A 93 -15.66 33.72 -10.94
CA GLN A 93 -14.33 33.86 -11.57
C GLN A 93 -14.06 32.71 -12.54
N ASP A 94 -13.27 32.99 -13.60
CA ASP A 94 -12.81 31.97 -14.54
C ASP A 94 -11.89 30.96 -13.84
N VAL A 95 -12.04 29.69 -14.22
CA VAL A 95 -11.35 28.57 -13.59
C VAL A 95 -10.50 27.84 -14.64
N SER A 96 -9.23 27.63 -14.32
CA SER A 96 -8.33 26.84 -15.14
C SER A 96 -8.50 25.34 -14.89
N GLU A 97 -8.16 24.52 -15.89
CA GLU A 97 -8.16 23.06 -15.76
C GLU A 97 -7.27 22.58 -14.59
N ASN A 98 -6.13 23.22 -14.34
CA ASN A 98 -5.25 22.88 -13.22
C ASN A 98 -5.88 23.17 -11.85
N GLN A 99 -6.72 24.20 -11.73
CA GLN A 99 -7.47 24.47 -10.50
C GLN A 99 -8.52 23.40 -10.27
N LEU A 100 -9.25 23.00 -11.31
CA LEU A 100 -10.20 21.89 -11.25
C LEU A 100 -9.52 20.59 -10.84
N ILE A 101 -8.40 20.24 -11.49
CA ILE A 101 -7.64 19.02 -11.16
C ILE A 101 -7.16 19.07 -9.71
N ALA A 102 -6.58 20.18 -9.24
CA ALA A 102 -6.10 20.27 -7.86
C ALA A 102 -7.24 20.12 -6.84
N ALA A 103 -8.41 20.73 -7.10
CA ALA A 103 -9.58 20.60 -6.24
C ALA A 103 -10.12 19.17 -6.24
N MET A 104 -10.25 18.56 -7.41
CA MET A 104 -10.78 17.21 -7.58
C MET A 104 -9.86 16.16 -6.95
N ARG A 105 -8.53 16.31 -7.09
CA ARG A 105 -7.55 15.47 -6.38
C ARG A 105 -7.76 15.52 -4.87
N PHE A 106 -7.94 16.74 -4.33
CA PHE A 106 -8.18 16.87 -2.90
C PHE A 106 -9.54 16.29 -2.48
N VAL A 107 -10.59 16.38 -3.31
CA VAL A 107 -11.86 15.66 -3.07
C VAL A 107 -11.63 14.15 -3.01
N THR A 108 -10.82 13.55 -3.88
CA THR A 108 -10.50 12.11 -3.78
C THR A 108 -9.70 11.75 -2.53
N ALA A 109 -8.84 12.64 -2.03
CA ALA A 109 -8.20 12.45 -0.72
C ALA A 109 -9.20 12.55 0.45
N LEU A 110 -10.21 13.41 0.34
CA LEU A 110 -11.32 13.47 1.31
C LEU A 110 -12.18 12.19 1.26
N GLU A 111 -12.38 11.59 0.09
CA GLU A 111 -13.04 10.28 -0.03
C GLU A 111 -12.27 9.20 0.72
N HIS A 112 -10.96 9.14 0.51
CA HIS A 112 -10.08 8.20 1.22
C HIS A 112 -10.11 8.44 2.74
N LEU A 113 -9.97 9.70 3.18
CA LEU A 113 -10.02 10.06 4.59
C LEU A 113 -11.34 9.63 5.24
N ARG A 114 -12.48 9.80 4.55
CA ARG A 114 -13.79 9.36 5.05
C ARG A 114 -13.88 7.83 5.20
N LEU A 115 -13.22 7.07 4.32
CA LEU A 115 -13.12 5.61 4.47
C LEU A 115 -12.28 5.23 5.69
N GLN A 116 -11.22 5.99 5.98
CA GLN A 116 -10.37 5.74 7.15
C GLN A 116 -11.01 6.19 8.46
N GLN A 117 -11.78 7.28 8.48
CA GLN A 117 -12.39 7.85 9.67
C GLN A 117 -13.92 7.88 9.57
N PRO A 118 -14.62 6.82 10.06
CA PRO A 118 -16.08 6.69 9.94
C PRO A 118 -16.91 7.76 10.66
N LEU A 119 -16.30 8.55 11.55
CA LEU A 119 -16.96 9.69 12.19
C LEU A 119 -17.20 10.87 11.22
N LEU A 120 -16.54 10.87 10.07
CA LEU A 120 -16.75 11.86 9.02
C LEU A 120 -17.96 11.47 8.16
N THR A 121 -18.87 12.42 7.95
CA THR A 121 -20.17 12.20 7.30
C THR A 121 -20.40 13.05 6.06
N TYR A 122 -19.48 13.95 5.72
CA TYR A 122 -19.58 14.78 4.52
C TYR A 122 -19.78 13.94 3.24
N SER A 123 -20.58 14.47 2.31
CA SER A 123 -20.76 13.88 0.97
C SER A 123 -19.71 14.42 0.01
N THR A 124 -19.24 13.54 -0.87
CA THR A 124 -18.34 13.85 -2.00
C THR A 124 -19.02 13.62 -3.35
N ASP A 125 -20.34 13.43 -3.37
CA ASP A 125 -21.07 13.09 -4.57
C ASP A 125 -21.14 14.30 -5.53
N LEU A 126 -20.48 14.18 -6.67
CA LEU A 126 -20.45 15.25 -7.68
C LEU A 126 -21.55 15.11 -8.75
N ALA A 127 -21.99 13.88 -9.02
CA ALA A 127 -23.17 13.47 -9.81
C ALA A 127 -23.14 11.94 -9.92
N PRO A 128 -24.27 11.21 -9.96
CA PRO A 128 -24.23 9.76 -10.16
C PRO A 128 -23.56 9.41 -11.49
N GLY A 129 -22.47 8.64 -11.44
CA GLY A 129 -21.78 8.17 -12.62
C GLY A 129 -22.66 7.17 -13.38
N SER A 130 -22.96 7.44 -14.64
CA SER A 130 -23.68 6.50 -15.51
C SER A 130 -22.83 5.26 -15.82
N GLU A 131 -23.47 4.14 -16.16
CA GLU A 131 -22.76 2.94 -16.63
C GLU A 131 -21.86 3.24 -17.84
N LEU A 132 -22.31 4.16 -18.71
CA LEU A 132 -21.54 4.64 -19.85
C LEU A 132 -20.23 5.32 -19.42
N GLN A 133 -20.27 6.15 -18.37
CA GLN A 133 -19.08 6.81 -17.81
C GLN A 133 -18.15 5.82 -17.12
N GLN A 134 -18.69 4.82 -16.41
CA GLN A 134 -17.86 3.73 -15.86
C GLN A 134 -17.14 2.98 -16.99
N GLN A 135 -17.84 2.57 -18.04
CA GLN A 135 -17.22 1.90 -19.20
C GLN A 135 -16.17 2.79 -19.88
N GLN A 136 -16.44 4.09 -20.04
CA GLN A 136 -15.48 5.04 -20.61
C GLN A 136 -14.20 5.11 -19.77
N ALA A 137 -14.32 5.17 -18.44
CA ALA A 137 -13.18 5.16 -17.54
C ALA A 137 -12.35 3.87 -17.69
N HIS A 138 -13.01 2.71 -17.82
CA HIS A 138 -12.33 1.44 -18.07
C HIS A 138 -11.53 1.46 -19.40
N LYS A 139 -12.10 2.08 -20.45
CA LYS A 139 -11.41 2.25 -21.74
C LYS A 139 -10.19 3.17 -21.62
N GLN A 140 -10.31 4.28 -20.89
CA GLN A 140 -9.22 5.24 -20.70
C GLN A 140 -8.03 4.63 -19.97
N VAL A 141 -8.26 3.90 -18.86
CA VAL A 141 -7.17 3.23 -18.14
C VAL A 141 -6.48 2.18 -19.01
N ARG A 142 -7.25 1.37 -19.76
CA ARG A 142 -6.71 0.42 -20.73
C ARG A 142 -5.87 1.14 -21.80
N ALA A 143 -6.40 2.22 -22.39
CA ALA A 143 -5.73 2.97 -23.43
C ALA A 143 -4.41 3.59 -22.94
N ILE A 144 -4.38 4.12 -21.70
CA ILE A 144 -3.14 4.61 -21.08
C ILE A 144 -2.13 3.47 -20.89
N GLU A 145 -2.54 2.31 -20.37
CA GLU A 145 -1.63 1.17 -20.20
C GLU A 145 -1.04 0.70 -21.54
N LEU A 146 -1.87 0.57 -22.58
CA LEU A 146 -1.43 0.17 -23.93
C LEU A 146 -0.56 1.24 -24.59
N MET A 147 -0.87 2.51 -24.38
CA MET A 147 -0.05 3.62 -24.85
C MET A 147 1.34 3.58 -24.22
N ILE A 148 1.45 3.37 -22.90
CA ILE A 148 2.75 3.22 -22.23
C ILE A 148 3.52 2.03 -22.80
N LYS A 149 2.86 0.86 -22.96
CA LYS A 149 3.49 -0.33 -23.57
C LYS A 149 3.99 -0.04 -24.99
N GLY A 150 3.18 0.61 -25.82
CA GLY A 150 3.54 0.97 -27.19
C GLY A 150 4.72 1.95 -27.24
N LEU A 151 4.78 2.93 -26.34
CA LEU A 151 5.89 3.88 -26.25
C LEU A 151 7.20 3.18 -25.86
N ILE A 152 7.14 2.26 -24.89
CA ILE A 152 8.30 1.46 -24.47
C ILE A 152 8.77 0.56 -25.62
N GLN A 153 7.86 -0.12 -26.31
CA GLN A 153 8.18 -0.98 -27.46
C GLN A 153 8.77 -0.19 -28.62
N GLN A 154 8.32 1.05 -28.85
CA GLN A 154 8.92 1.91 -29.87
C GLN A 154 10.34 2.35 -29.50
N ALA A 155 10.59 2.66 -28.22
CA ALA A 155 11.93 3.00 -27.73
C ALA A 155 12.89 1.79 -27.75
N TRP A 156 12.34 0.59 -27.54
CA TRP A 156 13.07 -0.67 -27.43
C TRP A 156 12.46 -1.78 -28.29
N PRO A 157 12.62 -1.72 -29.63
CA PRO A 157 11.95 -2.64 -30.56
C PRO A 157 12.51 -4.07 -30.54
N ASP A 158 13.76 -4.24 -30.08
CA ASP A 158 14.40 -5.55 -29.93
C ASP A 158 14.14 -6.09 -28.52
N GLN A 159 13.40 -7.19 -28.43
CA GLN A 159 12.99 -7.78 -27.16
C GLN A 159 14.13 -8.31 -26.31
N VAL A 160 15.23 -8.76 -26.93
CA VAL A 160 16.42 -9.21 -26.19
C VAL A 160 17.11 -8.00 -25.57
N ARG A 161 17.21 -6.88 -26.31
CA ARG A 161 17.76 -5.63 -25.79
C ARG A 161 16.88 -5.03 -24.70
N LEU A 162 15.56 -5.02 -24.87
CA LEU A 162 14.61 -4.58 -23.85
C LEU A 162 14.79 -5.38 -22.56
N ASN A 163 14.81 -6.72 -22.67
CA ASN A 163 15.02 -7.59 -21.52
C ASN A 163 16.34 -7.30 -20.79
N ASN A 164 17.43 -7.06 -21.52
CA ASN A 164 18.72 -6.75 -20.91
C ASN A 164 18.75 -5.35 -20.27
N HIS A 165 18.08 -4.38 -20.87
CA HIS A 165 17.90 -3.04 -20.30
C HIS A 165 17.08 -3.11 -19.01
N LEU A 166 15.95 -3.80 -19.02
CA LEU A 166 15.10 -4.01 -17.85
C LEU A 166 15.83 -4.73 -16.71
N LYS A 167 16.70 -5.71 -17.01
CA LYS A 167 17.54 -6.35 -15.98
C LYS A 167 18.49 -5.36 -15.31
N THR A 168 18.96 -4.37 -16.06
CA THR A 168 19.87 -3.33 -15.57
C THR A 168 19.14 -2.30 -14.69
N LEU A 169 17.89 -1.99 -15.03
CA LEU A 169 17.05 -1.05 -14.28
C LEU A 169 16.42 -1.69 -13.04
N PHE A 170 15.78 -2.85 -13.19
CA PHE A 170 14.91 -3.45 -12.19
C PHE A 170 15.43 -4.74 -11.56
N ASN A 171 16.64 -5.19 -11.93
CA ASN A 171 17.24 -6.49 -11.58
C ASN A 171 16.70 -7.72 -12.35
N ALA A 172 17.52 -8.77 -12.38
CA ALA A 172 17.23 -9.98 -13.14
C ALA A 172 16.12 -10.85 -12.55
N ASP A 173 15.89 -10.78 -11.24
CA ASP A 173 14.84 -11.57 -10.59
C ASP A 173 13.45 -11.03 -10.92
N ARG A 174 13.28 -9.70 -10.95
CA ARG A 174 12.04 -9.05 -11.38
C ARG A 174 11.73 -9.37 -12.84
N VAL A 175 12.72 -9.26 -13.73
CA VAL A 175 12.53 -9.61 -15.15
C VAL A 175 12.15 -11.07 -15.33
N ARG A 176 12.79 -12.00 -14.60
CA ARG A 176 12.39 -13.42 -14.61
C ARG A 176 10.95 -13.62 -14.15
N ARG A 177 10.49 -12.89 -13.13
CA ARG A 177 9.09 -12.92 -12.69
C ARG A 177 8.16 -12.42 -13.79
N TRP A 178 8.46 -11.28 -14.41
CA TRP A 178 7.62 -10.72 -15.47
C TRP A 178 7.51 -11.66 -16.67
N LEU A 179 8.61 -12.26 -17.12
CA LEU A 179 8.59 -13.25 -18.21
C LEU A 179 7.79 -14.51 -17.87
N LYS A 180 7.72 -14.89 -16.58
CA LYS A 180 6.90 -16.02 -16.13
C LYS A 180 5.40 -15.70 -16.11
N LEU A 181 5.05 -14.44 -15.81
CA LEU A 181 3.67 -13.99 -15.70
C LEU A 181 3.09 -13.47 -17.02
N GLY A 182 3.95 -12.94 -17.88
CA GLY A 182 3.59 -12.35 -19.17
C GLY A 182 3.35 -13.39 -20.27
N GLU A 183 2.89 -12.88 -21.40
CA GLU A 183 2.76 -13.61 -22.65
C GLU A 183 4.13 -13.98 -23.24
N ILE A 184 4.11 -14.98 -24.12
CA ILE A 184 5.32 -15.48 -24.78
C ILE A 184 5.95 -14.33 -25.57
N ASN A 185 7.24 -14.09 -25.31
CA ASN A 185 8.02 -13.00 -25.91
C ASN A 185 7.52 -11.59 -25.59
N ASP A 186 6.66 -11.38 -24.59
CA ASP A 186 6.25 -10.04 -24.14
C ASP A 186 6.47 -9.85 -22.64
N VAL A 187 7.64 -9.31 -22.28
CA VAL A 187 7.97 -8.99 -20.88
C VAL A 187 7.06 -7.92 -20.29
N LEU A 188 6.55 -6.98 -21.10
CA LEU A 188 5.75 -5.85 -20.62
C LEU A 188 4.35 -6.30 -20.17
N SER A 189 3.82 -7.36 -20.78
CA SER A 189 2.55 -7.94 -20.36
C SER A 189 2.55 -8.55 -18.96
N GLY A 190 3.73 -8.86 -18.42
CA GLY A 190 3.90 -9.37 -17.04
C GLY A 190 4.27 -8.29 -16.02
N MET A 191 4.43 -7.03 -16.45
CA MET A 191 4.73 -5.89 -15.57
C MET A 191 3.44 -5.31 -14.98
N MET A 192 3.54 -4.83 -13.74
CA MET A 192 2.46 -4.05 -13.11
C MET A 192 2.39 -2.65 -13.73
N PHE A 193 1.26 -1.96 -13.55
CA PHE A 193 1.07 -0.63 -14.12
C PHE A 193 2.09 0.38 -13.60
N SER A 194 2.41 0.35 -12.30
CA SER A 194 3.43 1.19 -11.69
C SER A 194 4.81 0.97 -12.30
N GLU A 195 5.16 -0.27 -12.64
CA GLU A 195 6.45 -0.63 -13.24
C GLU A 195 6.53 -0.11 -14.69
N LEU A 196 5.42 -0.16 -15.44
CA LEU A 196 5.30 0.44 -16.77
C LEU A 196 5.36 1.97 -16.71
N ALA A 197 4.61 2.57 -15.78
CA ALA A 197 4.60 4.01 -15.57
C ALA A 197 5.99 4.54 -15.16
N GLN A 198 6.70 3.81 -14.29
CA GLN A 198 8.09 4.14 -13.89
C GLN A 198 9.04 4.16 -15.09
N MET A 199 8.90 3.25 -16.07
CA MET A 199 9.68 3.30 -17.31
C MET A 199 9.44 4.58 -18.12
N LEU A 200 8.20 5.09 -18.11
CA LEU A 200 7.85 6.32 -18.81
C LEU A 200 8.38 7.57 -18.10
N VAL A 201 8.35 7.62 -16.76
CA VAL A 201 8.67 8.83 -15.99
C VAL A 201 10.06 8.84 -15.36
N ASP A 202 10.82 7.74 -15.43
CA ASP A 202 12.23 7.72 -14.99
C ASP A 202 12.99 8.86 -15.67
N LYS A 203 13.74 9.64 -14.88
CA LYS A 203 14.41 10.85 -15.36
C LYS A 203 15.27 10.62 -16.61
N LYS A 204 15.99 9.49 -16.69
CA LYS A 204 16.89 9.20 -17.81
C LYS A 204 16.11 8.68 -19.02
N GLU A 205 15.18 7.75 -18.80
CA GLU A 205 14.36 7.21 -19.88
C GLU A 205 13.46 8.30 -20.49
N PHE A 206 12.81 9.12 -19.65
CA PHE A 206 11.98 10.25 -20.08
C PHE A 206 12.75 11.24 -20.93
N SER A 207 13.89 11.74 -20.45
CA SER A 207 14.69 12.71 -21.18
C SER A 207 15.20 12.16 -22.52
N ARG A 208 15.46 10.85 -22.60
CA ARG A 208 16.05 10.23 -23.78
C ARG A 208 15.02 9.86 -24.84
N TYR A 209 13.86 9.36 -24.44
CA TYR A 209 12.91 8.73 -25.36
C TYR A 209 11.56 9.45 -25.46
N TYR A 210 11.12 10.15 -24.41
CA TYR A 210 9.72 10.57 -24.30
C TYR A 210 9.52 12.09 -24.23
N ALA A 211 10.52 12.86 -23.81
CA ALA A 211 10.40 14.30 -23.60
C ALA A 211 9.88 15.08 -24.83
N SER A 212 10.27 14.69 -26.05
CA SER A 212 9.82 15.31 -27.30
C SER A 212 8.35 15.06 -27.63
N LEU A 213 7.72 14.04 -27.02
CA LEU A 213 6.29 13.77 -27.16
C LEU A 213 5.47 14.68 -26.24
N PHE A 214 6.05 15.13 -25.13
CA PHE A 214 5.39 15.91 -24.08
C PHE A 214 5.90 17.36 -24.01
N SER A 215 6.26 17.94 -25.16
CA SER A 215 6.84 19.29 -25.25
C SER A 215 5.80 20.41 -25.38
N ASP A 216 4.49 20.09 -25.39
CA ASP A 216 3.42 21.09 -25.48
C ASP A 216 3.35 21.89 -24.16
N PRO A 217 3.61 23.22 -24.17
CA PRO A 217 3.65 24.03 -22.95
C PRO A 217 2.27 24.20 -22.28
N SER A 218 1.19 23.84 -22.95
CA SER A 218 -0.18 23.88 -22.39
C SER A 218 -0.56 22.60 -21.63
N MET A 219 0.17 21.49 -21.85
CA MET A 219 -0.14 20.18 -21.29
C MET A 219 0.78 19.85 -20.11
N LEU A 220 0.29 19.05 -19.16
CA LEU A 220 1.05 18.58 -18.01
C LEU A 220 1.60 19.73 -17.14
N THR A 221 0.81 20.79 -16.94
CA THR A 221 1.21 22.03 -16.26
C THR A 221 0.79 22.13 -14.79
N LEU A 222 0.20 21.06 -14.22
CA LEU A 222 -0.19 21.01 -12.80
C LEU A 222 0.99 21.22 -11.85
N LEU A 223 2.19 20.76 -12.22
CA LEU A 223 3.46 21.03 -11.54
C LEU A 223 4.42 21.74 -12.49
N VAL A 224 5.51 22.27 -11.95
CA VAL A 224 6.51 23.03 -12.73
C VAL A 224 7.17 22.16 -13.80
N GLU A 225 7.47 20.89 -13.49
CA GLU A 225 8.07 19.95 -14.44
C GLU A 225 6.99 19.05 -15.07
N PRO A 226 6.84 19.02 -16.42
CA PRO A 226 5.86 18.16 -17.09
C PRO A 226 5.98 16.67 -16.73
N ARG A 227 7.22 16.19 -16.57
CA ARG A 227 7.51 14.82 -16.11
C ARG A 227 6.96 14.53 -14.73
N LYS A 228 7.01 15.51 -13.81
CA LYS A 228 6.45 15.39 -12.46
C LYS A 228 4.93 15.38 -12.50
N THR A 229 4.32 16.25 -13.29
CA THR A 229 2.87 16.20 -13.53
C THR A 229 2.44 14.83 -14.07
N LEU A 230 3.17 14.30 -15.06
CA LEU A 230 2.92 12.97 -15.62
C LEU A 230 3.06 11.86 -14.58
N GLN A 231 4.12 11.89 -13.76
CA GLN A 231 4.30 10.96 -12.65
C GLN A 231 3.11 10.98 -11.69
N THR A 232 2.68 12.17 -11.27
CA THR A 232 1.55 12.36 -10.38
C THR A 232 0.26 11.81 -10.97
N PHE A 233 -0.03 12.12 -12.24
CA PHE A 233 -1.24 11.59 -12.90
C PHE A 233 -1.20 10.06 -13.02
N LEU A 234 -0.05 9.49 -13.36
CA LEU A 234 0.08 8.03 -13.48
C LEU A 234 -0.05 7.34 -12.13
N ASP A 235 0.39 7.94 -11.01
CA ASP A 235 0.14 7.34 -9.70
C ASP A 235 -1.35 7.38 -9.32
N ASP A 236 -2.03 8.48 -9.58
CA ASP A 236 -3.48 8.56 -9.35
C ASP A 236 -4.23 7.54 -10.25
N ILE A 237 -3.83 7.41 -11.52
CA ILE A 237 -4.39 6.40 -12.45
C ILE A 237 -4.13 4.98 -11.96
N ARG A 238 -2.97 4.69 -11.35
CA ARG A 238 -2.69 3.39 -10.72
C ARG A 238 -3.71 3.08 -9.63
N GLN A 239 -4.04 4.04 -8.78
CA GLN A 239 -5.05 3.86 -7.71
C GLN A 239 -6.46 3.61 -8.29
N ILE A 240 -6.83 4.37 -9.33
CA ILE A 240 -8.08 4.15 -10.08
C ILE A 240 -8.12 2.75 -10.71
N ARG A 241 -7.03 2.34 -11.38
CA ARG A 241 -6.88 1.00 -11.98
C ARG A 241 -7.03 -0.11 -10.96
N ASN A 242 -6.44 0.05 -9.77
CA ASN A 242 -6.55 -0.93 -8.69
C ASN A 242 -8.00 -1.09 -8.24
N SER A 243 -8.74 0.02 -8.13
CA SER A 243 -10.18 0.01 -7.80
C SER A 243 -11.00 -0.75 -8.86
N ILE A 244 -10.75 -0.49 -10.15
CA ILE A 244 -11.40 -1.21 -11.26
C ILE A 244 -11.07 -2.71 -11.18
N THR A 245 -9.81 -3.05 -10.92
CA THR A 245 -9.34 -4.44 -10.91
C THR A 245 -10.06 -5.24 -9.82
N VAL A 246 -10.32 -4.67 -8.64
CA VAL A 246 -11.09 -5.35 -7.57
C VAL A 246 -12.62 -5.20 -7.70
N GLN A 247 -13.10 -4.76 -8.88
CA GLN A 247 -14.51 -4.55 -9.23
C GLN A 247 -15.22 -3.51 -8.34
N LYS A 248 -14.49 -2.49 -7.87
CA LYS A 248 -15.08 -1.35 -7.15
C LYS A 248 -15.52 -0.30 -8.17
N THR A 249 -16.75 0.18 -8.02
CA THR A 249 -17.26 1.30 -8.82
C THR A 249 -16.45 2.56 -8.52
N LEU A 250 -16.03 3.27 -9.57
CA LEU A 250 -15.30 4.52 -9.41
C LEU A 250 -16.22 5.62 -8.89
N SER A 251 -15.70 6.49 -8.03
CA SER A 251 -16.41 7.71 -7.63
C SER A 251 -16.48 8.69 -8.81
N SER A 252 -17.43 9.62 -8.74
CA SER A 252 -17.58 10.67 -9.75
C SER A 252 -16.34 11.55 -9.85
N ALA A 253 -15.66 11.79 -8.73
CA ALA A 253 -14.40 12.52 -8.69
C ALA A 253 -13.28 11.75 -9.42
N GLN A 254 -13.18 10.43 -9.21
CA GLN A 254 -12.21 9.59 -9.91
C GLN A 254 -12.45 9.55 -11.43
N ILE A 255 -13.70 9.46 -11.88
CA ILE A 255 -14.05 9.49 -13.30
C ILE A 255 -13.64 10.82 -13.93
N GLN A 256 -14.01 11.94 -13.31
CA GLN A 256 -13.66 13.26 -13.84
C GLN A 256 -12.15 13.52 -13.83
N LEU A 257 -11.43 13.07 -12.80
CA LEU A 257 -9.97 13.12 -12.80
C LEU A 257 -9.39 12.34 -13.97
N LEU A 258 -9.88 11.13 -14.20
CA LEU A 258 -9.40 10.29 -15.29
C LEU A 258 -9.66 10.92 -16.67
N ASP A 259 -10.80 11.58 -16.88
CA ASP A 259 -11.09 12.32 -18.11
C ASP A 259 -10.04 13.43 -18.35
N ASN A 260 -9.72 14.22 -17.32
CA ASN A 260 -8.71 15.27 -17.39
C ASN A 260 -7.30 14.69 -17.62
N TYR A 261 -6.93 13.64 -16.87
CA TYR A 261 -5.62 12.98 -17.01
C TYR A 261 -5.44 12.36 -18.39
N TYR A 262 -6.46 11.64 -18.88
CA TYR A 262 -6.45 11.05 -20.20
C TYR A 262 -6.24 12.13 -21.27
N ALA A 263 -6.96 13.25 -21.19
CA ALA A 263 -6.80 14.35 -22.13
C ALA A 263 -5.36 14.91 -22.12
N GLN A 264 -4.79 15.18 -20.95
CA GLN A 264 -3.43 15.76 -20.86
C GLN A 264 -2.32 14.78 -21.26
N ILE A 265 -2.51 13.48 -21.03
CA ILE A 265 -1.51 12.46 -21.35
C ILE A 265 -1.62 12.01 -22.82
N ALA A 266 -2.83 11.73 -23.30
CA ALA A 266 -3.04 11.14 -24.62
C ALA A 266 -2.95 12.16 -25.76
N ARG A 267 -3.38 13.42 -25.57
CA ARG A 267 -3.37 14.43 -26.65
C ARG A 267 -1.97 14.70 -27.22
N PRO A 268 -0.90 14.89 -26.42
CA PRO A 268 0.44 15.08 -26.97
C PRO A 268 0.93 13.88 -27.80
N VAL A 269 0.63 12.66 -27.34
CA VAL A 269 0.99 11.42 -28.05
C VAL A 269 0.17 11.24 -29.33
N GLN A 270 -1.13 11.54 -29.28
CA GLN A 270 -2.04 11.51 -30.42
C GLN A 270 -1.59 12.50 -31.51
N ARG A 271 -1.24 13.74 -31.13
CA ARG A 271 -0.69 14.73 -32.06
C ARG A 271 0.62 14.24 -32.67
N ALA A 272 1.51 13.67 -31.86
CA ALA A 272 2.74 13.09 -32.37
C ALA A 272 2.51 11.93 -33.34
N PHE A 273 1.42 11.17 -33.18
CA PHE A 273 1.04 10.10 -34.11
C PHE A 273 0.54 10.67 -35.43
N GLU A 274 -0.34 11.68 -35.38
CA GLU A 274 -0.86 12.39 -36.55
C GLU A 274 0.26 13.06 -37.36
N GLU A 275 1.31 13.53 -36.68
CA GLU A 275 2.52 14.10 -37.28
C GLU A 275 3.55 13.04 -37.71
N GLY A 276 3.30 11.74 -37.47
CA GLY A 276 4.19 10.64 -37.82
C GLY A 276 5.45 10.52 -36.95
N ARG A 277 5.55 11.27 -35.84
CA ARG A 277 6.66 11.22 -34.87
C ARG A 277 6.60 9.98 -33.96
N THR A 278 5.44 9.34 -33.84
CA THR A 278 5.25 8.07 -33.13
C THR A 278 4.29 7.16 -33.88
N ARG A 279 4.39 5.86 -33.67
CA ARG A 279 3.46 4.84 -34.19
C ARG A 279 2.33 4.53 -33.21
N VAL A 280 2.42 5.04 -31.99
CA VAL A 280 1.47 4.79 -30.91
C VAL A 280 0.22 5.66 -31.12
N ASN A 281 -0.95 5.04 -31.27
CA ASN A 281 -2.22 5.73 -31.54
C ASN A 281 -3.20 5.61 -30.35
N PRO A 282 -3.23 6.58 -29.42
CA PRO A 282 -4.16 6.57 -28.29
C PRO A 282 -5.64 6.46 -28.70
N ALA A 283 -6.07 7.17 -29.76
CA ALA A 283 -7.45 7.10 -30.23
C ALA A 283 -7.83 5.69 -30.71
N GLY A 284 -6.89 4.97 -31.33
CA GLY A 284 -7.05 3.57 -31.72
C GLY A 284 -7.30 2.65 -30.51
N PHE A 285 -6.59 2.87 -29.40
CA PHE A 285 -6.80 2.07 -28.19
C PHE A 285 -8.15 2.33 -27.50
N MET A 286 -8.75 3.51 -27.70
CA MET A 286 -10.08 3.83 -27.18
C MET A 286 -11.22 3.17 -27.99
N ALA A 287 -10.97 2.83 -29.26
CA ALA A 287 -11.92 2.18 -30.15
C ALA A 287 -12.01 0.65 -29.89
N VAL A 288 -12.18 0.28 -28.62
CA VAL A 288 -12.29 -1.12 -28.16
C VAL A 288 -13.76 -1.51 -27.96
N ASP A 289 -14.08 -2.75 -28.35
CA ASP A 289 -15.40 -3.34 -28.09
C ASP A 289 -15.54 -3.87 -26.65
N ALA A 290 -16.76 -4.26 -26.28
CA ALA A 290 -17.05 -4.73 -24.93
C ALA A 290 -16.34 -6.06 -24.58
N SER A 291 -16.19 -6.96 -25.55
CA SER A 291 -15.57 -8.26 -25.31
C SER A 291 -14.06 -8.14 -25.09
N GLU A 292 -13.36 -7.38 -25.92
CA GLU A 292 -11.92 -7.15 -25.76
C GLU A 292 -11.62 -6.35 -24.48
N LEU A 293 -12.48 -5.38 -24.13
CA LEU A 293 -12.35 -4.65 -22.86
C LEU A 293 -12.52 -5.59 -21.66
N HIS A 294 -13.50 -6.51 -21.72
CA HIS A 294 -13.72 -7.49 -20.67
C HIS A 294 -12.51 -8.43 -20.50
N THR A 295 -12.00 -9.00 -21.59
CA THR A 295 -10.82 -9.88 -21.58
C THR A 295 -9.58 -9.18 -21.00
N PHE A 296 -9.39 -7.89 -21.31
CA PHE A 296 -8.31 -7.10 -20.73
C PHE A 296 -8.41 -7.05 -19.19
N TRP A 297 -9.60 -6.77 -18.65
CA TRP A 297 -9.81 -6.66 -17.21
C TRP A 297 -9.81 -8.01 -16.49
N GLU A 298 -10.28 -9.09 -17.12
CA GLU A 298 -10.14 -10.46 -16.60
C GLU A 298 -8.66 -10.84 -16.44
N LYS A 299 -7.84 -10.52 -17.45
CA LYS A 299 -6.39 -10.75 -17.37
C LYS A 299 -5.75 -9.91 -16.26
N ALA A 300 -6.14 -8.65 -16.12
CA ALA A 300 -5.67 -7.77 -15.05
C ALA A 300 -6.05 -8.33 -13.66
N GLN A 301 -7.28 -8.81 -13.48
CA GLN A 301 -7.75 -9.46 -12.25
C GLN A 301 -6.97 -10.72 -11.92
N LYS A 302 -6.72 -11.58 -12.91
CA LYS A 302 -5.90 -12.78 -12.72
C LYS A 302 -4.48 -12.42 -12.29
N MET A 303 -3.90 -11.39 -12.90
CA MET A 303 -2.56 -10.92 -12.54
C MET A 303 -2.53 -10.33 -11.14
N ASP A 304 -3.53 -9.55 -10.75
CA ASP A 304 -3.68 -8.97 -9.41
C ASP A 304 -3.69 -10.05 -8.32
N ARG A 305 -4.50 -11.10 -8.50
CA ARG A 305 -4.57 -12.26 -7.59
C ARG A 305 -3.23 -12.98 -7.41
N VAL A 306 -2.43 -13.09 -8.48
CA VAL A 306 -1.12 -13.76 -8.45
C VAL A 306 -0.02 -12.87 -7.87
N THR A 307 -0.06 -11.57 -8.15
CA THR A 307 0.99 -10.63 -7.76
C THR A 307 0.75 -9.97 -6.41
N GLY A 308 -0.50 -10.01 -5.91
CA GLY A 308 -0.91 -9.26 -4.73
C GLY A 308 -1.30 -7.81 -5.03
N GLY A 309 -1.53 -7.48 -6.30
CA GLY A 309 -1.87 -6.16 -6.78
C GLY A 309 -0.71 -5.20 -6.94
N ASP A 310 -1.03 -4.00 -7.44
CA ASP A 310 -0.05 -2.96 -7.78
C ASP A 310 0.10 -1.91 -6.68
N LEU A 311 0.94 -2.25 -5.71
CA LEU A 311 0.99 -1.61 -4.39
C LEU A 311 1.98 -0.45 -4.31
N PHE A 312 2.99 -0.47 -5.18
CA PHE A 312 4.06 0.52 -5.13
C PHE A 312 3.67 1.75 -5.93
N GLU A 313 3.90 2.92 -5.33
CA GLU A 313 3.73 4.20 -6.01
C GLU A 313 4.61 4.29 -7.26
N VAL A 314 4.18 5.12 -8.20
CA VAL A 314 4.99 5.50 -9.35
C VAL A 314 6.12 6.40 -8.87
N ARG A 315 7.29 5.81 -8.62
CA ARG A 315 8.50 6.49 -8.14
C ARG A 315 9.11 7.40 -9.20
N ASP A 316 9.86 8.40 -8.73
CA ASP A 316 10.54 9.39 -9.58
C ASP A 316 11.76 8.83 -10.33
N THR A 317 12.37 7.80 -9.76
CA THR A 317 13.56 7.14 -10.27
C THR A 317 13.49 5.65 -10.00
N ILE A 318 13.99 4.85 -10.95
CA ILE A 318 14.15 3.42 -10.73
C ILE A 318 15.39 3.20 -9.85
N GLU A 319 15.15 2.92 -8.56
CA GLU A 319 16.23 2.59 -7.62
C GLU A 319 16.88 1.27 -7.99
N LYS A 320 18.17 1.30 -8.30
CA LYS A 320 18.97 0.08 -8.45
C LYS A 320 19.03 -0.61 -7.08
N PRO A 321 18.66 -1.90 -6.96
CA PRO A 321 18.80 -2.58 -5.69
C PRO A 321 20.26 -2.58 -5.27
N THR A 322 20.52 -2.10 -4.06
CA THR A 322 21.81 -2.26 -3.39
C THR A 322 22.13 -3.75 -3.40
N GLN A 323 23.25 -4.12 -4.04
CA GLN A 323 23.72 -5.50 -4.04
C GLN A 323 23.84 -5.95 -2.59
N ARG A 324 23.07 -6.97 -2.19
CA ARG A 324 23.33 -7.68 -0.93
C ARG A 324 24.80 -8.08 -0.96
N ALA A 325 25.55 -7.73 0.08
CA ALA A 325 26.95 -8.11 0.20
C ALA A 325 27.09 -9.63 -0.03
N PRO A 326 28.08 -10.09 -0.81
CA PRO A 326 28.25 -11.51 -1.08
C PRO A 326 28.43 -12.27 0.23
N ARG A 327 27.70 -13.38 0.37
CA ARG A 327 27.72 -14.24 1.57
C ARG A 327 29.13 -14.81 1.78
N THR A 328 29.60 -14.79 3.03
CA THR A 328 30.92 -15.32 3.41
C THR A 328 30.95 -16.86 3.35
N PRO A 329 32.12 -17.47 3.09
CA PRO A 329 32.28 -18.92 2.95
C PRO A 329 31.79 -19.73 4.17
N GLU A 330 31.84 -19.16 5.38
CA GLU A 330 31.36 -19.80 6.61
C GLU A 330 29.85 -20.11 6.60
N GLN A 331 29.03 -19.30 5.90
CA GLN A 331 27.59 -19.57 5.75
C GLN A 331 27.28 -20.73 4.79
N ARG A 332 28.24 -21.13 3.94
CA ARG A 332 28.08 -22.31 3.06
C ARG A 332 28.33 -23.63 3.80
N GLU A 333 29.25 -23.64 4.77
CA GLU A 333 29.59 -24.87 5.50
C GLU A 333 28.50 -25.31 6.49
N GLN A 334 27.77 -24.38 7.11
CA GLN A 334 26.67 -24.71 8.03
C GLN A 334 25.47 -25.41 7.36
N LEU A 335 25.28 -25.23 6.05
CA LEU A 335 24.21 -25.90 5.30
C LEU A 335 24.55 -27.37 5.00
N ILE A 336 25.84 -27.71 4.86
CA ILE A 336 26.29 -29.07 4.57
C ILE A 336 26.18 -29.95 5.83
N SER A 337 26.35 -29.38 7.03
CA SER A 337 26.10 -30.09 8.29
C SER A 337 24.60 -30.28 8.59
N GLY A 338 23.72 -29.39 8.12
CA GLY A 338 22.27 -29.49 8.35
C GLY A 338 21.58 -30.59 7.53
N ALA A 339 22.08 -30.88 6.33
CA ALA A 339 21.52 -31.92 5.46
C ALA A 339 21.79 -33.36 5.97
N LEU A 340 22.91 -33.57 6.68
CA LEU A 340 23.32 -34.89 7.18
C LEU A 340 22.50 -35.39 8.38
N TRP A 341 21.98 -34.48 9.23
CA TRP A 341 21.09 -34.86 10.33
C TRP A 341 19.62 -35.08 9.91
N GLY A 342 19.21 -34.53 8.76
CA GLY A 342 17.87 -34.73 8.21
C GLY A 342 17.62 -36.16 7.69
N ALA A 343 18.65 -36.84 7.18
CA ALA A 343 18.52 -38.18 6.59
C ALA A 343 18.31 -39.30 7.64
N VAL A 344 18.83 -39.14 8.87
CA VAL A 344 18.66 -40.14 9.94
C VAL A 344 17.27 -40.05 10.58
N GLY A 345 16.68 -38.86 10.64
CA GLY A 345 15.33 -38.65 11.22
C GLY A 345 14.19 -39.23 10.39
N VAL A 346 14.32 -39.28 9.06
CA VAL A 346 13.28 -39.80 8.15
C VAL A 346 13.18 -41.33 8.21
N MET A 347 14.28 -42.03 8.48
CA MET A 347 14.30 -43.51 8.56
C MET A 347 13.55 -44.06 9.78
N VAL A 348 13.49 -43.32 10.89
CA VAL A 348 12.78 -43.77 12.11
C VAL A 348 11.26 -43.61 11.97
N ILE A 349 10.79 -42.59 11.25
CA ILE A 349 9.35 -42.32 11.05
C ILE A 349 8.72 -43.36 10.10
N ALA A 350 9.46 -43.85 9.10
CA ALA A 350 8.94 -44.82 8.13
C ALA A 350 8.62 -46.19 8.76
N ILE A 351 9.34 -46.61 9.81
CA ILE A 351 9.11 -47.91 10.48
C ILE A 351 7.87 -47.86 11.39
N VAL A 352 7.51 -46.69 11.93
CA VAL A 352 6.33 -46.51 12.79
C VAL A 352 5.04 -46.38 11.96
N ALA A 353 5.10 -45.76 10.78
CA ALA A 353 3.94 -45.61 9.90
C ALA A 353 3.53 -46.92 9.18
N GLY A 354 4.47 -47.82 8.92
CA GLY A 354 4.20 -49.11 8.27
C GLY A 354 3.42 -50.11 9.13
N GLY A 355 3.46 -49.98 10.46
CA GLY A 355 2.75 -50.87 11.40
C GLY A 355 1.28 -50.51 11.63
N PHE A 356 0.85 -49.29 11.30
CA PHE A 356 -0.49 -48.78 11.65
C PHE A 356 -1.53 -49.00 10.53
N TRP A 357 -1.11 -49.35 9.31
CA TRP A 357 -2.00 -49.45 8.15
C TRP A 357 -2.63 -50.85 7.92
N LEU A 358 -2.43 -51.80 8.82
CA LEU A 358 -2.97 -53.17 8.71
C LEU A 358 -4.17 -53.48 9.62
N VAL A 359 -4.70 -52.53 10.41
CA VAL A 359 -5.70 -52.84 11.47
C VAL A 359 -7.06 -52.14 11.32
N THR A 360 -7.29 -51.26 10.34
CA THR A 360 -8.62 -50.60 10.22
C THR A 360 -9.22 -50.77 8.82
N SER A 361 -9.61 -52.00 8.49
CA SER A 361 -10.54 -52.30 7.40
C SER A 361 -11.88 -52.71 7.98
N SER A 362 -12.93 -51.88 7.82
CA SER A 362 -14.31 -52.37 7.86
C SER A 362 -15.31 -51.41 7.20
N LYS A 363 -15.78 -51.86 6.02
CA LYS A 363 -17.13 -51.82 5.42
C LYS A 363 -17.86 -50.49 5.18
N THR A 364 -17.98 -50.21 3.88
CA THR A 364 -19.00 -49.40 3.20
C THR A 364 -20.34 -50.15 3.08
N GLN A 365 -21.46 -49.45 3.25
CA GLN A 365 -22.75 -49.81 2.65
C GLN A 365 -23.44 -48.54 2.10
N PRO A 366 -24.07 -48.59 0.91
CA PRO A 366 -24.66 -47.42 0.25
C PRO A 366 -26.17 -47.32 0.47
N ALA A 367 -26.69 -46.09 0.58
CA ALA A 367 -28.11 -45.79 0.45
C ALA A 367 -28.33 -44.78 -0.67
N THR A 368 -29.40 -45.05 -1.42
CA THR A 368 -29.77 -44.54 -2.75
C THR A 368 -30.36 -43.12 -2.77
N ALA A 369 -30.29 -42.54 -3.97
CA ALA A 369 -30.58 -41.16 -4.36
C ALA A 369 -32.01 -40.64 -4.10
N SER A 370 -32.12 -39.32 -4.00
CA SER A 370 -33.26 -38.58 -4.54
C SER A 370 -32.75 -37.34 -5.27
N ALA A 371 -33.13 -37.21 -6.55
CA ALA A 371 -32.77 -36.11 -7.43
C ALA A 371 -33.69 -34.92 -7.17
N ALA A 372 -33.10 -33.77 -6.86
CA ALA A 372 -33.79 -32.49 -6.82
C ALA A 372 -33.21 -31.56 -7.89
N GLU A 373 -34.14 -30.91 -8.58
CA GLU A 373 -34.02 -30.02 -9.73
C GLU A 373 -32.91 -28.96 -9.63
N ALA A 374 -32.11 -28.83 -10.69
CA ALA A 374 -31.02 -27.87 -10.76
C ALA A 374 -31.55 -26.45 -10.99
N ALA A 375 -31.36 -25.58 -9.99
CA ALA A 375 -31.43 -24.13 -10.16
C ALA A 375 -30.26 -23.65 -11.06
N PRO A 376 -30.44 -22.58 -11.85
CA PRO A 376 -29.38 -22.06 -12.72
C PRO A 376 -28.15 -21.66 -11.90
N PRO A 377 -26.93 -21.82 -12.44
CA PRO A 377 -25.70 -21.62 -11.69
C PRO A 377 -25.61 -20.16 -11.25
N GLN A 378 -25.77 -19.93 -9.94
CA GLN A 378 -25.22 -18.74 -9.32
C GLN A 378 -23.71 -18.81 -9.55
N GLU A 379 -23.16 -17.82 -10.26
CA GLU A 379 -21.73 -17.55 -10.22
C GLU A 379 -21.32 -17.54 -8.74
N MET A 380 -20.52 -18.52 -8.34
CA MET A 380 -19.85 -18.50 -7.04
C MET A 380 -18.99 -17.24 -7.02
N ARG A 381 -19.53 -16.15 -6.47
CA ARG A 381 -18.75 -14.98 -6.09
C ARG A 381 -17.73 -15.48 -5.08
N GLU A 382 -16.52 -15.73 -5.55
CA GLU A 382 -15.39 -16.10 -4.70
C GLU A 382 -15.32 -15.07 -3.55
N THR A 383 -15.28 -15.55 -2.31
CA THR A 383 -15.11 -14.69 -1.15
C THR A 383 -13.85 -13.85 -1.37
N PRO A 384 -13.94 -12.50 -1.30
CA PRO A 384 -12.81 -11.66 -1.63
C PRO A 384 -11.62 -11.99 -0.73
N SER A 385 -10.42 -12.01 -1.31
CA SER A 385 -9.21 -12.25 -0.52
C SER A 385 -9.01 -11.15 0.52
N SER A 386 -8.22 -11.42 1.56
CA SER A 386 -7.91 -10.41 2.58
C SER A 386 -7.28 -9.15 1.98
N ARG A 387 -6.49 -9.30 0.90
CA ARG A 387 -5.89 -8.19 0.15
C ARG A 387 -6.92 -7.39 -0.63
N GLU A 388 -7.81 -8.07 -1.36
CA GLU A 388 -8.92 -7.42 -2.08
C GLU A 388 -9.83 -6.64 -1.11
N THR A 389 -10.03 -7.18 0.10
CA THR A 389 -10.82 -6.52 1.14
C THR A 389 -10.14 -5.23 1.63
N LEU A 390 -8.82 -5.24 1.84
CA LEU A 390 -8.05 -4.03 2.19
C LEU A 390 -8.12 -2.97 1.09
N THR A 391 -7.90 -3.36 -0.17
CA THR A 391 -8.00 -2.44 -1.31
C THR A 391 -9.40 -1.83 -1.41
N ARG A 392 -10.45 -2.61 -1.18
CA ARG A 392 -11.84 -2.11 -1.16
C ARG A 392 -12.06 -1.08 -0.04
N MET A 393 -11.42 -1.29 1.11
CA MET A 393 -11.38 -0.36 2.25
C MET A 393 -10.47 0.86 2.01
N GLY A 394 -9.76 0.93 0.88
CA GLY A 394 -8.80 2.00 0.57
C GLY A 394 -7.44 1.82 1.24
N VAL A 395 -7.20 0.73 1.98
CA VAL A 395 -5.93 0.48 2.66
C VAL A 395 -4.97 -0.22 1.70
N THR A 396 -3.81 0.39 1.43
CA THR A 396 -2.78 -0.22 0.59
C THR A 396 -2.02 -1.32 1.33
N TRP A 397 -1.62 -2.36 0.61
CA TRP A 397 -0.86 -3.48 1.19
C TRP A 397 0.63 -3.12 1.36
N ASP A 398 0.99 -2.47 2.45
CA ASP A 398 2.38 -2.08 2.74
C ASP A 398 2.70 -2.07 4.25
N GLU A 399 4.00 -2.06 4.59
CA GLU A 399 4.47 -2.15 5.98
C GLU A 399 3.98 -0.98 6.84
N ASN A 400 3.80 0.21 6.25
CA ASN A 400 3.40 1.40 6.99
C ASN A 400 1.94 1.30 7.41
N ASN A 401 1.06 0.90 6.49
CA ASN A 401 -0.35 0.67 6.80
C ASN A 401 -0.54 -0.46 7.80
N PHE A 402 0.20 -1.56 7.66
CA PHE A 402 0.11 -2.66 8.61
C PHE A 402 0.59 -2.26 10.01
N ARG A 403 1.76 -1.62 10.10
CA ARG A 403 2.28 -1.11 11.38
C ARG A 403 1.34 -0.08 12.01
N SER A 404 0.77 0.80 11.20
CA SER A 404 -0.18 1.80 11.69
C SER A 404 -1.46 1.16 12.21
N ALA A 405 -1.98 0.11 11.57
CA ALA A 405 -3.12 -0.63 12.08
C ALA A 405 -2.85 -1.24 13.47
N ILE A 406 -1.64 -1.77 13.68
CA ILE A 406 -1.19 -2.27 14.99
C ILE A 406 -1.18 -1.13 16.02
N ASN A 407 -0.56 0.00 15.68
CA ASN A 407 -0.44 1.16 16.56
C ASN A 407 -1.79 1.83 16.90
N ARG A 408 -2.86 1.54 16.15
CA ARG A 408 -4.20 2.07 16.38
C ARG A 408 -5.15 1.05 17.02
N ASN A 409 -4.65 -0.12 17.40
CA ASN A 409 -5.46 -1.25 17.89
C ASN A 409 -6.56 -1.68 16.90
N ASP A 410 -6.35 -1.48 15.59
CA ASP A 410 -7.30 -1.87 14.55
C ASP A 410 -7.14 -3.35 14.24
N THR A 411 -7.79 -4.19 15.05
CA THR A 411 -7.72 -5.65 14.94
C THR A 411 -8.26 -6.16 13.62
N ARG A 412 -9.24 -5.49 13.02
CA ARG A 412 -9.83 -5.87 11.74
C ARG A 412 -8.83 -5.72 10.59
N VAL A 413 -8.23 -4.54 10.45
CA VAL A 413 -7.23 -4.29 9.40
C VAL A 413 -5.97 -5.12 9.65
N THR A 414 -5.51 -5.20 10.90
CA THR A 414 -4.38 -6.05 11.30
C THR A 414 -4.62 -7.51 10.92
N GLN A 415 -5.82 -8.05 11.17
CA GLN A 415 -6.17 -9.42 10.81
C GLN A 415 -6.14 -9.65 9.30
N LEU A 416 -6.61 -8.70 8.49
CA LEU A 416 -6.56 -8.82 7.03
C LEU A 416 -5.12 -8.88 6.51
N PHE A 417 -4.22 -8.07 7.08
CA PHE A 417 -2.78 -8.12 6.78
C PHE A 417 -2.16 -9.47 7.16
N LEU A 418 -2.47 -9.98 8.35
CA LEU A 418 -1.96 -11.26 8.82
C LEU A 418 -2.50 -12.44 7.99
N GLN A 419 -3.79 -12.44 7.65
CA GLN A 419 -4.42 -13.48 6.82
C GLN A 419 -3.91 -13.47 5.38
N GLY A 420 -3.62 -12.30 4.80
CA GLY A 420 -2.99 -12.20 3.48
C GLY A 420 -1.48 -12.52 3.50
N GLY A 421 -0.94 -12.97 4.64
CA GLY A 421 0.42 -13.47 4.79
C GLY A 421 1.48 -12.39 4.87
N MET A 422 1.15 -11.19 5.37
CA MET A 422 2.16 -10.14 5.55
C MET A 422 3.11 -10.50 6.70
N ASP A 423 4.41 -10.37 6.43
CA ASP A 423 5.43 -10.49 7.45
C ASP A 423 5.41 -9.29 8.41
N TRP A 424 5.78 -9.50 9.67
CA TRP A 424 5.83 -8.45 10.68
C TRP A 424 7.11 -8.51 11.54
N LYS A 425 7.34 -7.43 12.30
CA LYS A 425 8.54 -7.25 13.13
C LYS A 425 8.14 -7.08 14.60
N LEU A 426 8.85 -7.72 15.53
CA LEU A 426 8.56 -7.62 16.96
C LEU A 426 8.65 -6.16 17.45
N SER A 427 9.56 -5.39 16.89
CA SER A 427 9.70 -3.96 17.15
C SER A 427 8.44 -3.12 16.83
N TRP A 428 7.50 -3.62 16.03
CA TRP A 428 6.24 -2.92 15.75
C TRP A 428 5.25 -3.00 16.90
N THR A 429 5.42 -3.93 17.85
CA THR A 429 4.50 -4.09 18.97
C THR A 429 4.85 -3.22 20.17
N GLU A 430 6.01 -2.54 20.16
CA GLU A 430 6.50 -1.74 21.30
C GLU A 430 5.52 -0.62 21.68
N GLU A 431 4.98 0.10 20.70
CA GLU A 431 4.03 1.18 20.94
C GLU A 431 2.67 0.65 21.43
N ALA A 432 2.17 -0.42 20.80
CA ALA A 432 0.96 -1.11 21.25
C ALA A 432 1.10 -1.64 22.69
N MET A 433 2.28 -2.14 23.08
CA MET A 433 2.58 -2.57 24.45
C MET A 433 2.65 -1.43 25.45
N SER A 434 3.13 -0.25 25.04
CA SER A 434 3.13 0.94 25.89
C SER A 434 1.71 1.50 26.05
N ALA A 435 0.88 1.37 25.02
CA ALA A 435 -0.51 1.85 25.02
C ALA A 435 -1.51 0.86 25.65
N GLY A 436 -1.08 -0.36 25.98
CA GLY A 436 -1.94 -1.39 26.57
C GLY A 436 -2.97 -1.99 25.60
N TYR A 437 -2.62 -2.08 24.31
CA TYR A 437 -3.49 -2.61 23.27
C TYR A 437 -3.41 -4.14 23.21
N ASP A 438 -3.92 -4.80 24.27
CA ASP A 438 -3.80 -6.25 24.43
C ASP A 438 -4.47 -7.04 23.29
N ASP A 439 -5.61 -6.58 22.76
CA ASP A 439 -6.34 -7.28 21.68
C ASP A 439 -5.50 -7.47 20.41
N VAL A 440 -4.86 -6.40 19.92
CA VAL A 440 -4.01 -6.49 18.73
C VAL A 440 -2.72 -7.25 19.03
N LEU A 441 -2.19 -7.16 20.25
CA LEU A 441 -0.99 -7.90 20.67
C LEU A 441 -1.25 -9.41 20.73
N GLU A 442 -2.41 -9.83 21.23
CA GLU A 442 -2.83 -11.23 21.23
C GLU A 442 -3.05 -11.75 19.80
N LEU A 443 -3.68 -10.94 18.94
CA LEU A 443 -3.84 -11.26 17.53
C LEU A 443 -2.48 -11.51 16.85
N MET A 444 -1.51 -10.63 17.09
CA MET A 444 -0.15 -10.74 16.56
C MET A 444 0.55 -12.03 17.05
N LEU A 445 0.37 -12.43 18.32
CA LEU A 445 0.90 -13.68 18.85
C LEU A 445 0.33 -14.93 18.15
N ARG A 446 -0.95 -14.91 17.75
CA ARG A 446 -1.57 -16.01 16.98
C ARG A 446 -0.87 -16.22 15.64
N TYR A 447 -0.32 -15.16 15.06
CA TYR A 447 0.44 -15.17 13.80
C TYR A 447 1.95 -15.04 14.01
N ARG A 448 2.49 -15.55 15.13
CA ARG A 448 3.93 -15.52 15.45
C ARG A 448 4.85 -16.12 14.38
N GLN A 449 4.35 -17.01 13.52
CA GLN A 449 5.14 -17.62 12.44
C GLN A 449 5.50 -16.61 11.34
N ASN A 450 4.74 -15.53 11.20
CA ASN A 450 4.98 -14.45 10.23
C ASN A 450 5.94 -13.38 10.76
N MET A 451 6.51 -13.54 11.96
CA MET A 451 7.49 -12.61 12.52
C MET A 451 8.88 -12.91 11.93
N VAL A 452 9.47 -11.94 11.21
CA VAL A 452 10.72 -12.12 10.44
C VAL A 452 11.88 -11.24 10.90
N GLU A 453 11.75 -10.53 12.03
CA GLU A 453 12.81 -9.67 12.54
C GLU A 453 14.03 -10.48 13.00
N GLU A 454 15.22 -10.13 12.49
CA GLU A 454 16.46 -10.77 12.92
C GLU A 454 16.87 -10.32 14.33
N LYS A 455 17.09 -11.28 15.22
CA LYS A 455 17.55 -11.04 16.62
C LYS A 455 16.64 -10.05 17.40
N PRO A 456 15.32 -10.28 17.46
CA PRO A 456 14.36 -9.28 17.93
C PRO A 456 14.45 -9.02 19.45
N CYS A 457 14.93 -10.01 20.20
CA CYS A 457 14.90 -10.00 21.66
C CYS A 457 15.80 -8.97 22.32
N ARG A 458 16.93 -8.60 21.71
CA ARG A 458 17.85 -7.64 22.33
C ARG A 458 17.17 -6.29 22.51
N ARG A 459 16.55 -5.79 21.45
CA ARG A 459 15.81 -4.53 21.46
C ARG A 459 14.61 -4.66 22.39
N PHE A 460 13.82 -5.72 22.21
CA PHE A 460 12.61 -5.96 22.98
C PHE A 460 12.84 -5.99 24.50
N ILE A 461 13.81 -6.78 24.98
CA ILE A 461 14.15 -6.88 26.40
C ILE A 461 14.67 -5.54 26.95
N ASN A 462 15.46 -4.80 26.17
CA ASN A 462 15.93 -3.48 26.58
C ASN A 462 14.77 -2.49 26.74
N THR A 463 13.90 -2.39 25.74
CA THR A 463 12.70 -1.53 25.77
C THR A 463 11.82 -1.89 26.97
N LEU A 464 11.55 -3.18 27.18
CA LEU A 464 10.77 -3.68 28.30
C LEU A 464 11.43 -3.38 29.66
N SER A 465 12.74 -3.56 29.77
CA SER A 465 13.47 -3.28 31.01
C SER A 465 13.40 -1.79 31.38
N HIS A 466 13.51 -0.90 30.39
CA HIS A 466 13.35 0.54 30.59
C HIS A 466 11.92 0.90 31.00
N ALA A 467 10.90 0.33 30.35
CA ALA A 467 9.49 0.50 30.72
C ALA A 467 9.23 0.06 32.18
N MET A 468 9.76 -1.11 32.59
CA MET A 468 9.68 -1.57 33.97
C MET A 468 10.46 -0.67 34.95
N SER A 469 11.58 -0.11 34.50
CA SER A 469 12.32 0.91 35.27
C SER A 469 11.53 2.21 35.43
N ASN A 470 10.58 2.51 34.55
CA ASN A 470 9.68 3.66 34.65
C ASN A 470 8.39 3.37 35.44
N GLY A 471 8.23 2.16 35.96
CA GLY A 471 7.11 1.77 36.83
C GLY A 471 6.07 0.89 36.16
N GLU A 472 6.25 0.52 34.90
CA GLU A 472 5.33 -0.40 34.22
C GLU A 472 5.48 -1.84 34.71
N SER A 473 4.38 -2.59 34.68
CA SER A 473 4.39 -3.99 35.11
C SER A 473 4.79 -4.94 33.98
N LEU A 474 5.29 -6.11 34.36
CA LEU A 474 5.49 -7.24 33.46
C LEU A 474 4.17 -8.01 33.31
N THR A 475 3.29 -7.52 32.42
CA THR A 475 1.94 -8.06 32.17
C THR A 475 1.97 -9.49 31.63
N SER A 476 0.81 -10.18 31.63
CA SER A 476 0.65 -11.51 31.01
C SER A 476 1.10 -11.50 29.55
N VAL A 477 0.60 -10.53 28.76
CA VAL A 477 0.94 -10.38 27.34
C VAL A 477 2.46 -10.21 27.15
N ARG A 478 3.11 -9.34 27.94
CA ARG A 478 4.58 -9.17 27.87
C ARG A 478 5.35 -10.47 28.16
N LYS A 479 4.86 -11.26 29.12
CA LYS A 479 5.45 -12.58 29.42
C LYS A 479 5.27 -13.57 28.27
N GLU A 480 4.12 -13.56 27.61
CA GLU A 480 3.86 -14.43 26.46
C GLU A 480 4.77 -14.08 25.28
N TYR A 481 4.99 -12.80 24.99
CA TYR A 481 5.94 -12.36 23.98
C TYR A 481 7.38 -12.78 24.30
N LEU A 482 7.82 -12.61 25.54
CA LEU A 482 9.13 -13.10 25.99
C LEU A 482 9.28 -14.62 25.78
N LYS A 483 8.27 -15.40 26.16
CA LYS A 483 8.26 -16.86 25.97
C LYS A 483 8.25 -17.27 24.50
N ALA A 484 7.48 -16.56 23.68
CA ALA A 484 7.32 -16.87 22.27
C ALA A 484 8.58 -16.60 21.45
N PHE A 485 9.32 -15.52 21.77
CA PHE A 485 10.40 -15.05 20.90
C PHE A 485 11.80 -15.12 21.54
N CYS A 486 11.92 -15.16 22.87
CA CYS A 486 13.18 -14.91 23.58
C CYS A 486 13.74 -16.08 24.41
N THR A 487 13.22 -17.28 24.19
CA THR A 487 13.65 -18.54 24.84
C THR A 487 14.82 -19.22 24.11
N VAL A 488 15.38 -18.59 23.08
CA VAL A 488 16.53 -19.14 22.33
C VAL A 488 17.77 -19.18 23.25
N PRO A 489 18.56 -20.29 23.28
CA PRO A 489 19.67 -20.45 24.24
C PRO A 489 20.67 -19.29 24.29
N ALA A 490 20.98 -18.69 23.13
CA ALA A 490 21.88 -17.54 23.06
C ALA A 490 21.31 -16.28 23.76
N VAL A 491 19.99 -16.11 23.75
CA VAL A 491 19.30 -15.00 24.43
C VAL A 491 19.25 -15.28 25.92
N VAL A 492 18.88 -16.50 26.33
CA VAL A 492 18.83 -16.91 27.75
C VAL A 492 20.20 -16.74 28.42
N LYS A 493 21.28 -17.20 27.76
CA LYS A 493 22.65 -17.05 28.28
C LYS A 493 23.07 -15.58 28.43
N ARG A 494 22.66 -14.71 27.50
CA ARG A 494 22.92 -13.27 27.61
C ARG A 494 22.15 -12.68 28.79
N GLN A 495 20.87 -13.00 28.93
CA GLN A 495 20.04 -12.49 30.01
C GLN A 495 20.55 -12.94 31.38
N GLN A 496 21.07 -14.17 31.48
CA GLN A 496 21.74 -14.66 32.68
C GLN A 496 22.97 -13.81 33.02
N HIS A 497 23.80 -13.48 32.02
CA HIS A 497 24.95 -12.61 32.21
C HIS A 497 24.54 -11.20 32.68
N ASP A 498 23.49 -10.63 32.09
CA ASP A 498 22.98 -9.31 32.48
C ASP A 498 22.42 -9.31 33.92
N LEU A 499 21.75 -10.39 34.34
CA LEU A 499 21.33 -10.61 35.72
C LEU A 499 22.52 -10.74 36.70
N ASP A 500 23.56 -11.48 36.33
CA ASP A 500 24.77 -11.62 37.15
C ASP A 500 25.46 -10.27 37.35
N MET A 501 25.55 -9.47 36.28
CA MET A 501 26.12 -8.12 36.34
C MET A 501 25.28 -7.17 37.19
N ALA A 502 23.95 -7.21 37.05
CA ALA A 502 23.04 -6.42 37.89
C ALA A 502 23.15 -6.83 39.37
N THR A 503 23.28 -8.12 39.66
CA THR A 503 23.46 -8.64 41.02
C THR A 503 24.78 -8.18 41.64
N ARG A 504 25.89 -8.16 40.87
CA ARG A 504 27.18 -7.63 41.34
C ARG A 504 27.11 -6.14 41.65
N ARG A 505 26.41 -5.34 40.82
CA ARG A 505 26.20 -3.90 41.06
C ARG A 505 25.39 -3.67 42.34
N ALA A 506 24.29 -4.39 42.52
CA ALA A 506 23.46 -4.29 43.73
C ALA A 506 24.22 -4.69 45.02
N LYS A 507 25.15 -5.65 44.94
CA LYS A 507 26.01 -6.05 46.08
C LYS A 507 27.10 -5.03 46.39
N SER A 508 27.70 -4.41 45.36
CA SER A 508 28.81 -3.46 45.54
C SER A 508 28.35 -2.05 45.92
N GLN A 509 27.18 -1.61 45.40
CA GLN A 509 26.59 -0.31 45.68
C GLN A 509 25.07 -0.48 45.91
N PRO A 510 24.65 -0.86 47.13
CA PRO A 510 23.25 -1.14 47.42
C PRO A 510 22.45 0.15 47.57
N ASP A 511 21.75 0.54 46.52
CA ASP A 511 20.79 1.65 46.53
C ASP A 511 19.44 1.21 45.91
N ALA A 512 18.45 2.09 45.94
CA ALA A 512 17.11 1.78 45.41
C ALA A 512 17.14 1.49 43.89
N THR A 513 18.04 2.12 43.15
CA THR A 513 18.15 1.98 41.69
C THR A 513 18.81 0.66 41.30
N THR A 514 19.90 0.27 41.97
CA THR A 514 20.61 -0.98 41.69
C THR A 514 19.78 -2.21 42.09
N LYS A 515 19.03 -2.13 43.19
CA LYS A 515 18.03 -3.14 43.57
C LYS A 515 16.88 -3.24 42.57
N LYS A 516 16.38 -2.10 42.05
CA LYS A 516 15.33 -2.07 41.03
C LYS A 516 15.78 -2.77 39.74
N TRP A 517 16.96 -2.42 39.24
CA TRP A 517 17.52 -3.05 38.04
C TRP A 517 17.76 -4.55 38.21
N GLN A 518 18.27 -4.99 39.36
CA GLN A 518 18.42 -6.41 39.67
C GLN A 518 17.07 -7.15 39.62
N SER A 519 16.03 -6.58 40.24
CA SER A 519 14.67 -7.16 40.23
C SER A 519 14.11 -7.28 38.81
N ILE A 520 14.28 -6.26 37.97
CA ILE A 520 13.83 -6.26 36.57
C ILE A 520 14.54 -7.37 35.77
N GLN A 521 15.87 -7.43 35.84
CA GLN A 521 16.63 -8.44 35.09
C GLN A 521 16.28 -9.87 35.57
N SER A 522 16.03 -10.03 36.88
CA SER A 522 15.60 -11.31 37.46
C SER A 522 14.22 -11.70 36.94
N ALA A 523 13.25 -10.78 36.96
CA ALA A 523 11.88 -11.04 36.49
C ALA A 523 11.83 -11.45 35.01
N ILE A 524 12.65 -10.82 34.16
CA ILE A 524 12.74 -11.17 32.74
C ILE A 524 13.41 -12.54 32.56
N TYR A 525 14.52 -12.80 33.26
CA TYR A 525 15.22 -14.09 33.20
C TYR A 525 14.32 -15.26 33.59
N GLU A 526 13.56 -15.12 34.67
CA GLU A 526 12.62 -16.14 35.16
C GLU A 526 11.53 -16.51 34.13
N VAL A 527 11.20 -15.61 33.21
CA VAL A 527 10.18 -15.85 32.18
C VAL A 527 10.73 -16.59 30.98
N ILE A 528 12.01 -16.40 30.64
CA ILE A 528 12.62 -16.95 29.41
C ILE A 528 13.53 -18.16 29.64
N ARG A 529 13.89 -18.45 30.90
CA ARG A 529 14.79 -19.56 31.26
C ARG A 529 14.20 -20.95 31.00
#